data_AF-Q12C01-F1
#
_entry.id   AF-Q12C01-F1
#
_cell.length_a   1.000
_cell.length_b   1.000
_cell.length_c   1.000
_cell.angle_alpha   90.00
_cell.angle_beta   90.00
_cell.angle_gamma   90.00
#
_symmetry.space_group_name_H-M   'P 1'
#
loop_
_entity.id
_entity.type
_entity.pdbx_description
1 polymer ?
#
loop_
_entity_poly.entity_id
_entity_poly.type
_entity_poly.pdbx_seq_one_letter_code
_entity_poly.pdbx_strand_id
1 'polypeptide(L)'
;MDIFNALMVGFAAAITPANPLWCLVGCALGTAVGVLPGIGPAVAVAMLLPITAKVDVTASMIFFSGIYYGAMYGGSTTSILLNTPGETASMVTAMEGNKMAKSGRAGAALATAAIGSFVAGTIATVIVTLFAPFVAEFAVKLGPPEYFLLMLLAFTTVSAVLGKSTLRGMTALFIGLAAGCVGLDQISGQGRYTGGIPEFLDGIEIVLVAVGLFAVAEVLYAVLYEGRVVEDQNRLSRVHMTARDWKRSIPAWLRGTAIGAPFGCIPAGGTEIPTFLSYAMEKKLAKDPKDRAEFGSTGAIEGVAGPEAANNATVTAALIPLLTLGIPTSNTTAILLGAFQNYGIQPGPQLFTTSAALVWALIASLYIGNVMLLVLNLPMVGLWVKLLKIPKPQLYAGILIFATVGAYGMRQSAFDLFLLYGIGLLGVVMRRFDFPTAPVVVGMILGPLAEAQLRNAMSIGEGSAVVFFQRPMSITLIVIIVSVLVLPRLARYWGPRKLAA
;
A
#
# COMPACT_ATOMS: atom_id res chain seq x y z
N MET A 1 -5.80 -28.39 -7.54
CA MET A 1 -5.02 -28.95 -6.41
C MET A 1 -5.74 -28.58 -5.14
N ASP A 2 -5.73 -29.44 -4.13
CA ASP A 2 -6.20 -29.05 -2.79
C ASP A 2 -5.36 -27.83 -2.31
N ILE A 3 -6.01 -26.81 -1.75
CA ILE A 3 -5.38 -25.56 -1.28
C ILE A 3 -4.23 -25.88 -0.33
N PHE A 4 -4.42 -26.89 0.52
CA PHE A 4 -3.40 -27.33 1.46
C PHE A 4 -2.15 -27.86 0.76
N ASN A 5 -2.30 -28.67 -0.29
CA ASN A 5 -1.18 -29.18 -1.06
C ASN A 5 -0.44 -28.05 -1.80
N ALA A 6 -1.19 -27.10 -2.36
CA ALA A 6 -0.59 -25.95 -3.03
C ALA A 6 0.20 -25.07 -2.06
N LEU A 7 -0.33 -24.86 -0.84
CA LEU A 7 0.37 -24.15 0.23
C LEU A 7 1.63 -24.89 0.69
N MET A 8 1.58 -26.23 0.82
CA MET A 8 2.75 -27.04 1.17
C MET A 8 3.86 -26.94 0.12
N VAL A 9 3.50 -26.94 -1.17
CA VAL A 9 4.45 -26.67 -2.26
C VAL A 9 5.02 -25.25 -2.14
N GLY A 10 4.17 -24.27 -1.83
CA GLY A 10 4.58 -22.89 -1.55
C GLY A 10 5.61 -22.81 -0.42
N PHE A 11 5.36 -23.49 0.71
CA PHE A 11 6.31 -23.55 1.83
C PHE A 11 7.63 -24.25 1.44
N ALA A 12 7.56 -25.33 0.66
CA ALA A 12 8.78 -26.00 0.18
C ALA A 12 9.66 -25.05 -0.65
N ALA A 13 9.05 -24.22 -1.50
CA ALA A 13 9.76 -23.18 -2.24
C ALA A 13 10.22 -22.03 -1.33
N ALA A 14 9.38 -21.57 -0.41
CA ALA A 14 9.66 -20.41 0.44
C ALA A 14 10.74 -20.66 1.51
N ILE A 15 10.96 -21.92 1.91
CA ILE A 15 11.97 -22.30 2.92
C ILE A 15 13.35 -22.59 2.27
N THR A 16 13.44 -22.59 0.94
CA THR A 16 14.75 -22.71 0.26
C THR A 16 15.71 -21.61 0.75
N PRO A 17 16.98 -21.90 1.11
CA PRO A 17 17.81 -20.99 1.90
C PRO A 17 17.90 -19.53 1.41
N ALA A 18 17.81 -19.30 0.10
CA ALA A 18 17.78 -17.96 -0.47
C ALA A 18 16.53 -17.16 -0.10
N ASN A 19 15.35 -17.78 -0.07
CA ASN A 19 14.07 -17.10 0.08
C ASN A 19 13.83 -16.55 1.50
N PRO A 20 14.09 -17.28 2.60
CA PRO A 20 14.03 -16.72 3.94
C PRO A 20 15.09 -15.64 4.17
N LEU A 21 16.26 -15.72 3.52
CA LEU A 21 17.27 -14.67 3.60
C LEU A 21 16.76 -13.38 2.95
N TRP A 22 16.22 -13.46 1.73
CA TRP A 22 15.60 -12.31 1.07
C TRP A 22 14.38 -11.79 1.81
N CYS A 23 13.58 -12.67 2.42
CA CYS A 23 12.48 -12.30 3.31
C CYS A 23 13.00 -11.53 4.54
N LEU A 24 14.07 -12.01 5.18
CA LEU A 24 14.68 -11.38 6.35
C LEU A 24 15.25 -10.01 6.00
N VAL A 25 16.02 -9.91 4.90
CA VAL A 25 16.57 -8.64 4.44
C VAL A 25 15.46 -7.67 4.06
N GLY A 26 14.43 -8.13 3.35
CA GLY A 26 13.26 -7.32 3.00
C GLY A 26 12.52 -6.82 4.24
N CYS A 27 12.22 -7.69 5.20
CA CYS A 27 11.58 -7.34 6.47
C CYS A 27 12.43 -6.37 7.31
N ALA A 28 13.74 -6.57 7.37
CA ALA A 28 14.66 -5.73 8.12
C ALA A 28 14.82 -4.35 7.48
N LEU A 29 15.01 -4.27 6.16
CA LEU A 29 15.09 -3.00 5.42
C LEU A 29 13.74 -2.28 5.43
N GLY A 30 12.64 -2.99 5.23
CA GLY A 30 11.29 -2.46 5.37
C GLY A 30 11.09 -1.83 6.74
N THR A 31 11.40 -2.57 7.81
CA THR A 31 11.29 -2.05 9.19
C THR A 31 12.20 -0.85 9.39
N ALA A 32 13.45 -0.91 8.94
CA ALA A 32 14.39 0.20 9.04
C ALA A 32 13.86 1.47 8.36
N VAL A 33 13.30 1.34 7.15
CA VAL A 33 12.74 2.47 6.40
C VAL A 33 11.44 2.95 7.04
N GLY A 34 10.55 2.06 7.47
CA GLY A 34 9.29 2.43 8.11
C GLY A 34 9.48 3.14 9.46
N VAL A 35 10.56 2.84 10.18
CA VAL A 35 10.93 3.57 11.40
C VAL A 35 11.39 4.99 11.09
N LEU A 36 11.78 5.30 9.86
CA LEU A 36 12.23 6.65 9.55
C LEU A 36 11.04 7.62 9.37
N PRO A 37 11.04 8.76 10.07
CA PRO A 37 9.92 9.68 10.05
C PRO A 37 9.72 10.27 8.65
N GLY A 38 8.46 10.29 8.21
CA GLY A 38 8.05 10.83 6.93
C GLY A 38 8.33 9.93 5.72
N ILE A 39 8.81 8.70 5.92
CA ILE A 39 9.07 7.76 4.82
C ILE A 39 8.08 6.60 4.88
N GLY A 40 7.25 6.49 3.84
CA GLY A 40 6.26 5.43 3.73
C GLY A 40 6.77 4.16 3.01
N PRO A 41 6.11 3.02 3.20
CA PRO A 41 6.32 1.77 2.45
C PRO A 41 6.41 1.92 0.92
N ALA A 42 5.58 2.77 0.30
CA ALA A 42 5.65 3.01 -1.14
C ALA A 42 7.04 3.53 -1.58
N VAL A 43 7.64 4.41 -0.77
CA VAL A 43 8.99 4.92 -0.98
C VAL A 43 10.02 3.80 -0.84
N ALA A 44 9.88 2.98 0.22
CA ALA A 44 10.78 1.87 0.49
C ALA A 44 10.82 0.86 -0.65
N VAL A 45 9.64 0.43 -1.13
CA VAL A 45 9.54 -0.51 -2.26
C VAL A 45 10.11 0.10 -3.53
N ALA A 46 9.75 1.36 -3.86
CA ALA A 46 10.21 2.01 -5.08
C ALA A 46 11.74 2.15 -5.12
N MET A 47 12.35 2.58 -4.01
CA MET A 47 13.80 2.78 -3.94
C MET A 47 14.60 1.48 -4.00
N LEU A 48 14.06 0.39 -3.46
CA LEU A 48 14.75 -0.89 -3.38
C LEU A 48 14.48 -1.78 -4.60
N LEU A 49 13.56 -1.39 -5.49
CA LEU A 49 13.23 -2.10 -6.73
C LEU A 49 14.45 -2.38 -7.61
N PRO A 50 15.37 -1.43 -7.84
CA PRO A 50 16.53 -1.67 -8.70
C PRO A 50 17.54 -2.68 -8.13
N ILE A 51 17.54 -2.93 -6.81
CA ILE A 51 18.54 -3.78 -6.15
C ILE A 51 18.34 -5.25 -6.52
N THR A 52 17.11 -5.67 -6.82
CA THR A 52 16.79 -7.07 -7.10
C THR A 52 16.81 -7.42 -8.59
N ALA A 53 17.27 -6.53 -9.48
CA ALA A 53 17.26 -6.76 -10.92
C ALA A 53 17.98 -8.04 -11.38
N LYS A 54 18.94 -8.54 -10.58
CA LYS A 54 19.69 -9.79 -10.83
C LYS A 54 19.29 -10.96 -9.93
N VAL A 55 18.24 -10.80 -9.14
CA VAL A 55 17.75 -11.78 -8.16
C VAL A 55 16.61 -12.57 -8.81
N ASP A 56 16.45 -13.84 -8.42
CA ASP A 56 15.32 -14.65 -8.86
C ASP A 56 13.98 -13.94 -8.59
N VAL A 57 13.00 -14.13 -9.47
CA VAL A 57 11.73 -13.41 -9.40
C VAL A 57 10.95 -13.77 -8.15
N THR A 58 10.95 -15.04 -7.74
CA THR A 58 10.27 -15.47 -6.51
C THR A 58 10.91 -14.81 -5.29
N ALA A 59 12.24 -14.86 -5.20
CA ALA A 59 12.99 -14.20 -4.13
C ALA A 59 12.75 -12.68 -4.09
N SER A 60 12.67 -12.04 -5.26
CA SER A 60 12.42 -10.60 -5.41
C SER A 60 11.02 -10.22 -4.92
N MET A 61 9.98 -11.00 -5.27
CA MET A 61 8.62 -10.75 -4.79
C MET A 61 8.48 -10.97 -3.28
N ILE A 62 9.17 -11.98 -2.74
CA ILE A 62 9.28 -12.19 -1.29
C ILE A 62 9.97 -11.00 -0.61
N PHE A 63 11.06 -10.50 -1.19
CA PHE A 63 11.78 -9.33 -0.71
C PHE A 63 10.90 -8.07 -0.67
N PHE A 64 10.20 -7.74 -1.76
CA PHE A 64 9.31 -6.58 -1.81
C PHE A 64 8.12 -6.70 -0.87
N SER A 65 7.57 -7.90 -0.72
CA SER A 65 6.52 -8.16 0.26
C SER A 65 7.06 -7.93 1.67
N GLY A 66 8.24 -8.47 1.98
CA GLY A 66 8.94 -8.22 3.24
C GLY A 66 9.16 -6.73 3.53
N ILE A 67 9.55 -5.95 2.50
CA ILE A 67 9.67 -4.48 2.63
C ILE A 67 8.32 -3.86 2.98
N TYR A 68 7.27 -4.23 2.25
CA TYR A 68 5.93 -3.68 2.46
C TYR A 68 5.45 -3.91 3.89
N TYR A 69 5.45 -5.17 4.37
CA TYR A 69 5.03 -5.49 5.73
C TYR A 69 5.96 -4.93 6.79
N GLY A 70 7.28 -5.00 6.56
CA GLY A 70 8.26 -4.44 7.48
C GLY A 70 8.08 -2.95 7.69
N ALA A 71 7.83 -2.20 6.61
CA ALA A 71 7.60 -0.77 6.70
C ALA A 71 6.31 -0.42 7.46
N MET A 72 5.25 -1.24 7.32
CA MET A 72 4.03 -1.08 8.13
C MET A 72 4.30 -1.26 9.63
N TYR A 73 5.09 -2.28 9.99
CA TYR A 73 5.47 -2.52 11.39
C TYR A 73 6.35 -1.38 11.93
N GLY A 74 7.35 -0.99 11.15
CA GLY A 74 8.28 0.08 11.51
C GLY A 74 7.57 1.41 11.75
N GLY A 75 6.58 1.75 10.90
CA GLY A 75 5.80 2.99 10.99
C GLY A 75 5.09 3.19 12.33
N SER A 76 4.68 2.11 12.99
CA SER A 76 4.09 2.17 14.33
C SER A 76 5.09 2.70 15.37
N THR A 77 6.37 2.35 15.25
CA THR A 77 7.42 2.75 16.20
C THR A 77 7.59 4.27 16.23
N THR A 78 7.67 4.89 15.05
CA THR A 78 7.84 6.34 14.87
C THR A 78 6.58 7.09 15.26
N SER A 79 5.41 6.54 14.90
CA SER A 79 4.11 7.08 15.28
C SER A 79 3.97 7.16 16.81
N ILE A 80 4.32 6.08 17.51
CA ILE A 80 4.23 6.00 18.97
C ILE A 80 5.27 6.91 19.64
N LEU A 81 6.54 6.86 19.22
CA LEU A 81 7.60 7.55 19.95
C LEU A 81 7.73 9.04 19.60
N LEU A 82 7.49 9.42 18.34
CA LEU A 82 7.74 10.77 17.83
C LEU A 82 6.47 11.53 17.41
N ASN A 83 5.31 10.87 17.33
CA ASN A 83 4.08 11.45 16.80
C ASN A 83 4.16 11.87 15.32
N THR A 84 5.04 11.22 14.57
CA THR A 84 5.31 11.54 13.16
C THR A 84 5.05 10.31 12.30
N PRO A 85 3.79 10.09 11.91
CA PRO A 85 3.42 8.90 11.15
C PRO A 85 4.00 8.97 9.74
N GLY A 86 4.62 7.88 9.29
CA GLY A 86 5.10 7.72 7.92
C GLY A 86 3.97 7.46 6.91
N GLU A 87 2.82 6.98 7.38
CA GLU A 87 1.60 6.81 6.58
C GLU A 87 0.38 7.34 7.31
N THR A 88 -0.60 7.76 6.53
CA THR A 88 -1.89 8.26 7.02
C THR A 88 -2.68 7.22 7.82
N ALA A 89 -2.50 5.92 7.55
CA ALA A 89 -3.14 4.86 8.34
C ALA A 89 -2.59 4.72 9.77
N SER A 90 -1.34 5.14 10.00
CA SER A 90 -0.73 5.16 11.33
C SER A 90 -1.05 6.44 12.11
N MET A 91 -1.82 7.38 11.55
CA MET A 91 -2.24 8.61 12.24
C MET A 91 -2.96 8.32 13.55
N VAL A 92 -3.84 7.32 13.56
CA VAL A 92 -4.57 6.91 14.76
C VAL A 92 -3.62 6.32 15.81
N THR A 93 -2.69 5.47 15.36
CA THR A 93 -1.61 4.92 16.21
C THR A 93 -0.74 6.03 16.78
N ALA A 94 -0.44 7.09 16.02
CA ALA A 94 0.25 8.28 16.54
C ALA A 94 -0.60 9.01 17.59
N MET A 95 -1.89 9.23 17.32
CA MET A 95 -2.80 9.96 18.22
C MET A 95 -2.93 9.33 19.61
N GLU A 96 -3.08 8.01 19.71
CA GLU A 96 -3.22 7.31 21.00
C GLU A 96 -1.89 6.75 21.51
N GLY A 97 -1.11 6.14 20.64
CA GLY A 97 0.16 5.52 21.00
C GLY A 97 1.18 6.53 21.51
N ASN A 98 1.23 7.75 20.94
CA ASN A 98 2.08 8.81 21.47
C ASN A 98 1.65 9.30 22.86
N LYS A 99 0.35 9.32 23.13
CA LYS A 99 -0.17 9.65 24.47
C LYS A 99 0.20 8.56 25.48
N MET A 100 0.11 7.29 25.09
CA MET A 100 0.62 6.18 25.89
C MET A 100 2.13 6.30 26.15
N ALA A 101 2.89 6.71 25.13
CA ALA A 101 4.33 6.91 25.28
C ALA A 101 4.65 8.05 26.27
N LYS A 102 3.95 9.18 26.16
CA LYS A 102 4.06 10.33 27.08
C LYS A 102 3.67 10.00 28.52
N SER A 103 2.72 9.07 28.71
CA SER A 103 2.33 8.58 30.04
C SER A 103 3.25 7.49 30.61
N GLY A 104 4.41 7.25 29.98
CA GLY A 104 5.41 6.26 30.43
C GLY A 104 5.12 4.82 29.97
N ARG A 105 4.08 4.61 29.17
CA ARG A 105 3.62 3.31 28.67
C ARG A 105 4.05 3.03 27.22
N ALA A 106 5.14 3.64 26.76
CA ALA A 106 5.68 3.45 25.41
C ALA A 106 5.91 1.97 25.06
N GLY A 107 6.50 1.19 25.96
CA GLY A 107 6.76 -0.23 25.74
C GLY A 107 5.49 -1.07 25.57
N ALA A 108 4.39 -0.74 26.27
CA ALA A 108 3.11 -1.42 26.13
C ALA A 108 2.44 -1.06 24.79
N ALA A 109 2.54 0.20 24.36
CA ALA A 109 2.04 0.65 23.06
C ALA A 109 2.77 -0.04 21.90
N LEU A 110 4.11 -0.14 21.97
CA LEU A 110 4.92 -0.84 20.97
C LEU A 110 4.64 -2.35 20.96
N ALA A 111 4.48 -2.95 22.14
CA ALA A 111 4.16 -4.37 22.25
C ALA A 111 2.78 -4.69 21.65
N THR A 112 1.75 -3.92 22.00
CA THR A 112 0.39 -4.16 21.46
C THR A 112 0.31 -3.90 19.97
N ALA A 113 1.08 -2.92 19.45
CA ALA A 113 1.19 -2.67 18.02
C ALA A 113 1.81 -3.87 17.31
N ALA A 114 3.03 -4.29 17.68
CA ALA A 114 3.72 -5.39 17.02
C ALA A 114 2.98 -6.74 17.11
N ILE A 115 2.39 -7.06 18.27
CA ILE A 115 1.60 -8.28 18.45
C ILE A 115 0.28 -8.18 17.67
N GLY A 116 -0.37 -7.02 17.69
CA GLY A 116 -1.59 -6.76 16.96
C GLY A 116 -1.39 -6.91 15.45
N SER A 117 -0.31 -6.34 14.92
CA SER A 117 0.12 -6.54 13.53
C SER A 117 0.33 -8.02 13.22
N PHE A 118 0.96 -8.79 14.12
CA PHE A 118 1.21 -10.21 13.90
C PHE A 118 -0.07 -11.04 13.88
N VAL A 119 -0.97 -10.82 14.84
CA VAL A 119 -2.27 -11.50 14.91
C VAL A 119 -3.10 -11.17 13.69
N ALA A 120 -3.25 -9.88 13.37
CA ALA A 120 -4.01 -9.41 12.23
C ALA A 120 -3.43 -9.88 10.89
N GLY A 121 -2.11 -9.78 10.74
CA GLY A 121 -1.38 -10.27 9.59
C GLY A 121 -1.56 -11.77 9.40
N THR A 122 -1.51 -12.57 10.47
CA THR A 122 -1.70 -14.03 10.38
C THR A 122 -3.10 -14.38 9.95
N ILE A 123 -4.12 -13.77 10.55
CA ILE A 123 -5.52 -13.99 10.19
C ILE A 123 -5.77 -13.54 8.74
N ALA A 124 -5.27 -12.37 8.35
CA ALA A 124 -5.42 -11.87 7.00
C ALA A 124 -4.66 -12.74 5.98
N THR A 125 -3.50 -13.30 6.31
CA THR A 125 -2.80 -14.26 5.44
C THR A 125 -3.61 -15.54 5.29
N VAL A 126 -4.27 -16.04 6.34
CA VAL A 126 -5.22 -17.17 6.21
C VAL A 126 -6.38 -16.80 5.28
N ILE A 127 -6.93 -15.59 5.39
CA ILE A 127 -7.95 -15.09 4.46
C ILE A 127 -7.40 -15.06 3.03
N VAL A 128 -6.18 -14.57 2.80
CA VAL A 128 -5.53 -14.58 1.47
C VAL A 128 -5.41 -16.01 0.93
N THR A 129 -4.88 -16.95 1.73
CA THR A 129 -4.70 -18.36 1.37
C THR A 129 -6.01 -19.03 0.92
N LEU A 130 -7.11 -18.73 1.60
CA LEU A 130 -8.41 -19.35 1.34
C LEU A 130 -9.22 -18.64 0.24
N PHE A 131 -9.23 -17.31 0.25
CA PHE A 131 -10.08 -16.51 -0.64
C PHE A 131 -9.41 -16.09 -1.94
N ALA A 132 -8.08 -15.94 -2.00
CA ALA A 132 -7.43 -15.54 -3.25
C ALA A 132 -7.65 -16.53 -4.40
N PRO A 133 -7.55 -17.86 -4.21
CA PRO A 133 -7.89 -18.83 -5.27
C PRO A 133 -9.35 -18.71 -5.72
N PHE A 134 -10.28 -18.54 -4.78
CA PHE A 134 -11.70 -18.38 -5.08
C PHE A 134 -11.98 -17.11 -5.92
N VAL A 135 -11.35 -15.99 -5.55
CA VAL A 135 -11.45 -14.74 -6.31
C VAL A 135 -10.82 -14.90 -7.70
N ALA A 136 -9.68 -15.59 -7.82
CA ALA A 136 -9.04 -15.87 -9.11
C ALA A 136 -9.95 -16.70 -10.03
N GLU A 137 -10.57 -17.77 -9.53
CA GLU A 137 -11.51 -18.59 -10.31
C GLU A 137 -12.72 -17.80 -10.81
N PHE A 138 -13.22 -16.88 -9.99
CA PHE A 138 -14.28 -15.98 -10.40
C PHE A 138 -13.79 -14.97 -11.45
N ALA A 139 -12.59 -14.43 -11.25
CA ALA A 139 -12.00 -13.43 -12.12
C ALA A 139 -11.63 -13.96 -13.52
N VAL A 140 -11.32 -15.26 -13.66
CA VAL A 140 -11.11 -15.91 -14.97
C VAL A 140 -12.38 -15.86 -15.84
N LYS A 141 -13.57 -15.78 -15.24
CA LYS A 141 -14.85 -15.72 -15.97
C LYS A 141 -15.18 -14.33 -16.52
N LEU A 142 -14.44 -13.30 -16.09
CA LEU A 142 -14.65 -11.92 -16.52
C LEU A 142 -14.10 -11.73 -17.93
N GLY A 143 -14.87 -11.07 -18.79
CA GLY A 143 -14.41 -10.70 -20.13
C GLY A 143 -13.86 -9.28 -20.20
N PRO A 144 -13.44 -8.84 -21.40
CA PRO A 144 -12.95 -7.48 -21.61
C PRO A 144 -13.89 -6.37 -21.11
N PRO A 145 -15.23 -6.45 -21.29
CA PRO A 145 -16.14 -5.43 -20.77
C PRO A 145 -16.07 -5.30 -19.24
N GLU A 146 -16.07 -6.44 -18.53
CA GLU A 146 -15.96 -6.47 -17.07
C GLU A 146 -14.60 -5.94 -16.58
N TYR A 147 -13.49 -6.29 -17.25
CA TYR A 147 -12.16 -5.79 -16.89
C TYR A 147 -12.03 -4.28 -17.06
N PHE A 148 -12.54 -3.75 -18.17
CA PHE A 148 -12.57 -2.31 -18.38
C PHE A 148 -13.35 -1.61 -17.26
N LEU A 149 -14.53 -2.14 -16.90
CA LEU A 149 -15.34 -1.58 -15.81
C LEU A 149 -14.68 -1.73 -14.44
N LEU A 150 -13.96 -2.81 -14.17
CA LEU A 150 -13.17 -2.95 -12.94
C LEU A 150 -12.04 -1.91 -12.85
N MET A 151 -11.35 -1.64 -13.95
CA MET A 151 -10.33 -0.59 -14.01
C MET A 151 -10.98 0.79 -13.86
N LEU A 152 -12.16 1.02 -14.45
CA LEU A 152 -12.93 2.24 -14.27
C LEU A 152 -13.40 2.42 -12.80
N LEU A 153 -13.79 1.33 -12.14
CA LEU A 153 -14.08 1.33 -10.71
C LEU A 153 -12.82 1.72 -9.92
N ALA A 154 -11.67 1.11 -10.21
CA ALA A 154 -10.41 1.47 -9.57
C ALA A 154 -10.04 2.95 -9.80
N PHE A 155 -10.17 3.45 -11.03
CA PHE A 155 -9.93 4.86 -11.35
C PHE A 155 -10.82 5.80 -10.55
N THR A 156 -12.12 5.51 -10.50
CA THR A 156 -13.09 6.34 -9.79
C THR A 156 -12.88 6.28 -8.28
N THR A 157 -12.63 5.10 -7.70
CA THR A 157 -12.43 4.96 -6.26
C THR A 157 -11.09 5.54 -5.82
N VAL A 158 -9.99 5.24 -6.51
CA VAL A 158 -8.64 5.79 -6.20
C VAL A 158 -8.65 7.32 -6.28
N SER A 159 -9.29 7.88 -7.31
CA SER A 159 -9.36 9.34 -7.49
C SER A 159 -10.33 10.03 -6.53
N ALA A 160 -11.41 9.35 -6.13
CA ALA A 160 -12.42 9.94 -5.25
C ALA A 160 -12.05 9.82 -3.77
N VAL A 161 -11.38 8.74 -3.37
CA VAL A 161 -11.15 8.39 -1.95
C VAL A 161 -9.79 8.88 -1.44
N LEU A 162 -8.72 8.83 -2.25
CA LEU A 162 -7.36 9.14 -1.80
C LEU A 162 -7.01 10.64 -1.78
N GLY A 163 -7.96 11.52 -2.10
CA GLY A 163 -7.74 12.96 -2.18
C GLY A 163 -8.66 13.76 -1.26
N LYS A 164 -8.16 14.88 -0.73
CA LYS A 164 -8.99 15.90 -0.06
C LYS A 164 -10.10 16.44 -0.97
N SER A 165 -9.89 16.36 -2.29
CA SER A 165 -10.82 16.77 -3.33
C SER A 165 -10.83 15.74 -4.46
N THR A 166 -12.02 15.26 -4.82
CA THR A 166 -12.24 14.38 -5.98
C THR A 166 -11.66 14.98 -7.27
N LEU A 167 -11.75 16.31 -7.44
CA LEU A 167 -11.21 16.98 -8.62
C LEU A 167 -9.68 16.86 -8.71
N ARG A 168 -8.98 17.02 -7.57
CA ARG A 168 -7.53 16.87 -7.51
C ARG A 168 -7.11 15.43 -7.80
N GLY A 169 -7.83 14.46 -7.25
CA GLY A 169 -7.60 13.04 -7.54
C GLY A 169 -7.83 12.69 -9.01
N MET A 170 -8.92 13.16 -9.61
CA MET A 170 -9.19 12.95 -11.04
C MET A 170 -8.15 13.62 -11.93
N THR A 171 -7.72 14.84 -11.59
CA THR A 171 -6.66 15.53 -12.34
C THR A 171 -5.35 14.73 -12.30
N ALA A 172 -4.96 14.24 -11.13
CA ALA A 172 -3.80 13.37 -10.97
C ALA A 172 -3.94 12.07 -11.78
N LEU A 173 -5.13 11.46 -11.78
CA LEU A 173 -5.40 10.30 -12.62
C LEU A 173 -5.19 10.59 -14.11
N PHE A 174 -5.75 11.69 -14.62
CA PHE A 174 -5.59 12.06 -16.03
C PHE A 174 -4.13 12.37 -16.40
N ILE A 175 -3.35 12.95 -15.49
CA ILE A 175 -1.89 13.08 -15.67
C ILE A 175 -1.25 11.70 -15.82
N GLY A 176 -1.63 10.74 -14.97
CA GLY A 176 -1.18 9.35 -15.05
C GLY A 176 -1.56 8.66 -16.35
N LEU A 177 -2.83 8.77 -16.76
CA LEU A 177 -3.33 8.21 -18.01
C LEU A 177 -2.58 8.79 -19.22
N ALA A 178 -2.36 10.12 -19.25
CA ALA A 178 -1.61 10.77 -20.31
C ALA A 178 -0.16 10.27 -20.36
N ALA A 179 0.50 10.15 -19.21
CA ALA A 179 1.86 9.60 -19.11
C ALA A 179 1.93 8.13 -19.53
N GLY A 180 0.92 7.32 -19.19
CA GLY A 180 0.83 5.91 -19.59
C GLY A 180 0.63 5.70 -21.08
N CYS A 181 0.06 6.67 -21.80
CA CYS A 181 -0.06 6.62 -23.25
C CYS A 181 1.22 6.99 -24.01
N VAL A 182 2.28 7.45 -23.32
CA VAL A 182 3.57 7.78 -23.96
C VAL A 182 4.28 6.48 -24.35
N GLY A 183 4.68 6.37 -25.62
CA GLY A 183 5.41 5.22 -26.15
C GLY A 183 4.66 4.48 -27.25
N LEU A 184 5.09 3.25 -27.53
CA LEU A 184 4.47 2.42 -28.56
C LEU A 184 3.11 1.87 -28.11
N ASP A 185 2.08 2.09 -28.93
CA ASP A 185 0.77 1.47 -28.75
C ASP A 185 0.86 -0.05 -28.93
N GLN A 186 0.50 -0.83 -27.91
CA GLN A 186 0.65 -2.29 -27.96
C GLN A 186 -0.21 -2.96 -29.05
N ILE A 187 -1.29 -2.32 -29.49
CA ILE A 187 -2.22 -2.90 -30.48
C ILE A 187 -1.85 -2.48 -31.90
N SER A 188 -1.50 -1.21 -32.14
CA SER A 188 -1.21 -0.69 -33.48
C SER A 188 0.28 -0.58 -33.81
N GLY A 189 1.17 -0.65 -32.81
CA GLY A 189 2.61 -0.46 -32.97
C GLY A 189 3.03 0.98 -33.27
N GLN A 190 2.11 1.94 -33.20
CA GLN A 190 2.40 3.36 -33.49
C GLN A 190 2.94 4.08 -32.25
N GLY A 191 3.93 4.94 -32.42
CA GLY A 191 4.44 5.80 -31.36
C GLY A 191 3.45 6.91 -31.01
N ARG A 192 3.09 7.03 -29.73
CA ARG A 192 2.14 8.01 -29.19
C ARG A 192 2.85 8.95 -28.21
N TYR A 193 2.58 10.24 -28.34
CA TYR A 193 3.08 11.30 -27.45
C TYR A 193 4.62 11.33 -27.26
N THR A 194 5.40 10.82 -28.22
CA THR A 194 6.86 10.76 -28.12
C THR A 194 7.56 12.06 -28.49
N GLY A 195 6.87 13.00 -29.15
CA GLY A 195 7.43 14.29 -29.53
C GLY A 195 8.63 14.21 -30.49
N GLY A 196 8.84 13.06 -31.15
CA GLY A 196 10.00 12.80 -32.01
C GLY A 196 11.29 12.42 -31.25
N ILE A 197 11.22 12.26 -29.93
CA ILE A 197 12.34 11.83 -29.08
C ILE A 197 12.35 10.30 -29.02
N PRO A 198 13.41 9.62 -29.51
CA PRO A 198 13.49 8.15 -29.54
C PRO A 198 13.33 7.49 -28.17
N GLU A 199 13.87 8.10 -27.12
CA GLU A 199 13.82 7.59 -25.74
C GLU A 199 12.39 7.45 -25.22
N PHE A 200 11.43 8.21 -25.75
CA PHE A 200 10.02 8.07 -25.38
C PHE A 200 9.30 6.94 -26.12
N LEU A 201 9.90 6.30 -27.13
CA LEU A 201 9.28 5.13 -27.81
C LEU A 201 9.15 3.93 -26.86
N ASP A 202 10.13 3.74 -25.98
CA ASP A 202 10.10 2.71 -24.94
C ASP A 202 9.09 3.04 -23.81
N GLY A 203 8.47 4.23 -23.88
CA GLY A 203 7.57 4.75 -22.89
C GLY A 203 8.29 5.27 -21.64
N ILE A 204 7.50 5.78 -20.70
CA ILE A 204 8.04 6.21 -19.41
C ILE A 204 7.98 5.02 -18.46
N GLU A 205 9.13 4.66 -17.88
CA GLU A 205 9.20 3.52 -16.99
C GLU A 205 8.49 3.78 -15.66
N ILE A 206 7.63 2.85 -15.27
CA ILE A 206 6.81 2.98 -14.07
C ILE A 206 7.64 3.08 -12.79
N VAL A 207 8.75 2.36 -12.72
CA VAL A 207 9.67 2.38 -11.58
C VAL A 207 10.29 3.76 -11.43
N LEU A 208 10.70 4.37 -12.55
CA LEU A 208 11.25 5.72 -12.57
C LEU A 208 10.22 6.74 -12.07
N VAL A 209 8.97 6.64 -12.52
CA VAL A 209 7.89 7.52 -12.05
C VAL A 209 7.61 7.31 -10.57
N ALA A 210 7.57 6.06 -10.11
CA ALA A 210 7.37 5.72 -8.71
C ALA A 210 8.47 6.32 -7.82
N VAL A 211 9.74 6.12 -8.19
CA VAL A 211 10.88 6.68 -7.45
C VAL A 211 10.86 8.20 -7.48
N GLY A 212 10.53 8.81 -8.63
CA GLY A 212 10.38 10.25 -8.76
C GLY A 212 9.30 10.82 -7.83
N LEU A 213 8.07 10.30 -7.93
CA LEU A 213 6.90 10.79 -7.20
C LEU A 213 6.89 10.45 -5.70
N PHE A 214 7.50 9.34 -5.28
CA PHE A 214 7.46 8.89 -3.88
C PHE A 214 8.79 9.06 -3.14
N ALA A 215 9.95 8.94 -3.80
CA ALA A 215 11.24 9.10 -3.11
C ALA A 215 11.83 10.50 -3.30
N VAL A 216 12.05 10.91 -4.56
CA VAL A 216 12.69 12.19 -4.86
C VAL A 216 11.80 13.36 -4.42
N ALA A 217 10.51 13.32 -4.75
CA ALA A 217 9.56 14.35 -4.36
C ALA A 217 9.41 14.48 -2.84
N GLU A 218 9.40 13.36 -2.11
CA GLU A 218 9.31 13.34 -0.64
C GLU A 218 10.51 14.05 -0.01
N VAL A 219 11.72 13.71 -0.47
CA VAL A 219 12.96 14.31 0.02
C VAL A 219 13.02 15.81 -0.31
N LEU A 220 12.77 16.18 -1.57
CA LEU A 220 12.80 17.59 -1.98
C LEU A 220 11.76 18.42 -1.22
N TYR A 221 10.55 17.89 -1.04
CA TYR A 221 9.51 18.55 -0.29
C TYR A 221 9.91 18.73 1.19
N ALA A 222 10.46 17.69 1.82
CA ALA A 222 10.92 17.76 3.20
C ALA A 222 12.02 18.81 3.37
N VAL A 223 13.00 18.86 2.46
CA VAL A 223 14.08 19.87 2.51
C VAL A 223 13.55 21.30 2.31
N LEU A 224 12.57 21.50 1.43
CA LEU A 224 12.05 22.81 1.10
C LEU A 224 11.03 23.35 2.10
N TYR A 225 10.20 22.48 2.69
CA TYR A 225 9.01 22.88 3.45
C TYR A 225 8.95 22.33 4.87
N GLU A 226 9.64 21.24 5.20
CA GLU A 226 9.70 20.76 6.58
C GLU A 226 10.79 21.53 7.34
N GLY A 227 10.37 22.30 8.34
CA GLY A 227 11.30 23.04 9.19
C GLY A 227 12.22 22.11 10.00
N ARG A 228 13.26 22.68 10.60
CA ARG A 228 14.12 22.01 11.59
C ARG A 228 13.38 21.84 12.93
N VAL A 229 12.31 21.05 12.96
CA VAL A 229 11.64 20.71 14.22
C VAL A 229 12.47 19.62 14.90
N VAL A 230 13.00 19.93 16.08
CA VAL A 230 13.59 18.92 16.97
C VAL A 230 12.42 18.24 17.67
N GLU A 231 12.05 17.05 17.20
CA GLU A 231 11.05 16.24 17.90
C GLU A 231 11.69 15.62 19.14
N ASP A 232 11.10 15.90 20.30
CA ASP A 232 11.50 15.26 21.54
C ASP A 232 11.05 13.79 21.53
N GLN A 233 12.01 12.87 21.72
CA GLN A 233 11.75 11.45 21.64
C GLN A 233 11.24 10.95 22.99
N ASN A 234 10.07 10.33 23.03
CA ASN A 234 9.56 9.74 24.27
C ASN A 234 10.51 8.64 24.77
N ARG A 235 10.71 8.57 26.11
CA ARG A 235 11.56 7.54 26.71
C ARG A 235 10.95 6.15 26.51
N LEU A 236 11.75 5.23 25.99
CA LEU A 236 11.38 3.83 25.86
C LEU A 236 11.26 3.19 27.25
N SER A 237 10.06 2.71 27.59
CA SER A 237 9.83 1.85 28.77
C SER A 237 9.96 0.37 28.41
N ARG A 238 9.95 -0.51 29.42
CA ARG A 238 10.03 -1.97 29.19
C ARG A 238 8.90 -2.41 28.25
N VAL A 239 9.26 -3.11 27.18
CA VAL A 239 8.33 -3.65 26.17
C VAL A 239 7.60 -4.86 26.76
N HIS A 240 6.58 -4.59 27.58
CA HIS A 240 5.77 -5.59 28.25
C HIS A 240 4.33 -5.10 28.40
N MET A 241 3.37 -6.03 28.29
CA MET A 241 1.94 -5.78 28.47
C MET A 241 1.46 -6.45 29.75
N THR A 242 0.69 -5.74 30.57
CA THR A 242 0.09 -6.29 31.79
C THR A 242 -1.05 -7.26 31.45
N ALA A 243 -1.49 -8.10 32.40
CA ALA A 243 -2.64 -9.00 32.17
C ALA A 243 -3.93 -8.25 31.77
N ARG A 244 -4.12 -7.03 32.28
CA ARG A 244 -5.23 -6.14 31.88
C ARG A 244 -5.09 -5.70 30.42
N ASP A 245 -3.88 -5.35 30.00
CA ASP A 245 -3.57 -4.95 28.64
C ASP A 245 -3.86 -6.07 27.63
N TRP A 246 -3.50 -7.31 27.97
CA TRP A 246 -3.83 -8.48 27.16
C TRP A 246 -5.33 -8.68 27.00
N LYS A 247 -6.08 -8.65 28.11
CA LYS A 247 -7.54 -8.84 28.11
C LYS A 247 -8.25 -7.78 27.26
N ARG A 248 -7.75 -6.54 27.26
CA ARG A 248 -8.28 -5.42 26.48
C ARG A 248 -7.85 -5.49 24.99
N SER A 249 -6.64 -5.94 24.70
CA SER A 249 -6.08 -5.93 23.35
C SER A 249 -6.57 -7.08 22.47
N ILE A 250 -6.73 -8.31 22.99
CA ILE A 250 -7.20 -9.46 22.22
C ILE A 250 -8.49 -9.19 21.44
N PRO A 251 -9.58 -8.72 22.08
CA PRO A 251 -10.82 -8.50 21.36
C PRO A 251 -10.73 -7.28 20.41
N ALA A 252 -9.87 -6.30 20.70
CA ALA A 252 -9.59 -5.18 19.81
C ALA A 252 -8.83 -5.63 18.54
N TRP A 253 -7.83 -6.51 18.67
CA TRP A 253 -7.11 -7.08 17.53
C TRP A 253 -8.05 -7.84 16.58
N LEU A 254 -8.94 -8.67 17.14
CA LEU A 254 -9.89 -9.43 16.34
C LEU A 254 -10.90 -8.53 15.62
N ARG A 255 -11.47 -7.52 16.31
CA ARG A 255 -12.39 -6.55 15.70
C ARG A 255 -11.70 -5.68 14.66
N GLY A 256 -10.50 -5.20 14.95
CA GLY A 256 -9.66 -4.45 14.02
C GLY A 256 -9.41 -5.25 12.76
N THR A 257 -9.00 -6.51 12.89
CA THR A 257 -8.79 -7.43 11.76
C THR A 257 -10.07 -7.62 10.94
N ALA A 258 -11.21 -7.83 11.60
CA ALA A 258 -12.50 -8.01 10.94
C ALA A 258 -12.97 -6.75 10.18
N ILE A 259 -12.58 -5.55 10.64
CA ILE A 259 -12.79 -4.30 9.89
C ILE A 259 -11.78 -4.19 8.74
N GLY A 260 -10.50 -4.42 9.00
CA GLY A 260 -9.43 -4.15 8.04
C GLY A 260 -9.42 -5.09 6.83
N ALA A 261 -9.54 -6.40 7.05
CA ALA A 261 -9.39 -7.38 5.97
C ALA A 261 -10.37 -7.16 4.80
N PRO A 262 -11.68 -6.90 5.00
CA PRO A 262 -12.58 -6.58 3.90
C PRO A 262 -12.21 -5.30 3.14
N PHE A 263 -11.74 -4.26 3.84
CA PHE A 263 -11.34 -2.99 3.20
C PHE A 263 -10.11 -3.15 2.30
N GLY A 264 -9.21 -4.09 2.62
CA GLY A 264 -8.06 -4.40 1.77
C GLY A 264 -8.46 -4.95 0.40
N CYS A 265 -9.57 -5.69 0.34
CA CYS A 265 -10.11 -6.26 -0.89
C CYS A 265 -10.86 -5.24 -1.77
N ILE A 266 -11.23 -4.08 -1.23
CA ILE A 266 -11.98 -3.06 -1.97
C ILE A 266 -10.99 -2.17 -2.74
N PRO A 267 -11.12 -2.03 -4.07
CA PRO A 267 -10.34 -1.08 -4.85
C PRO A 267 -10.45 0.33 -4.27
N ALA A 268 -9.33 0.88 -3.83
CA ALA A 268 -9.22 2.15 -3.12
C ALA A 268 -10.02 2.28 -1.81
N GLY A 269 -10.24 1.17 -1.09
CA GLY A 269 -10.73 1.23 0.29
C GLY A 269 -9.79 2.02 1.21
N GLY A 270 -8.50 2.08 0.86
CA GLY A 270 -7.45 2.74 1.63
C GLY A 270 -7.21 2.05 2.98
N THR A 271 -6.08 2.34 3.59
CA THR A 271 -5.75 1.87 4.95
C THR A 271 -6.23 2.85 6.04
N GLU A 272 -6.60 4.07 5.65
CA GLU A 272 -7.04 5.13 6.57
C GLU A 272 -8.45 4.93 7.14
N ILE A 273 -9.42 4.67 6.26
CA ILE A 273 -10.82 4.49 6.67
C ILE A 273 -10.98 3.34 7.69
N PRO A 274 -10.42 2.14 7.47
CA PRO A 274 -10.57 1.04 8.43
C PRO A 274 -9.91 1.34 9.79
N THR A 275 -8.80 2.08 9.83
CA THR A 275 -8.12 2.43 11.09
C THR A 275 -8.93 3.44 11.91
N PHE A 276 -9.48 4.48 11.28
CA PHE A 276 -10.39 5.41 11.94
C PHE A 276 -11.70 4.75 12.37
N LEU A 277 -12.27 3.87 11.54
CA LEU A 277 -13.48 3.12 11.88
C LEU A 277 -13.24 2.20 13.08
N SER A 278 -12.11 1.50 13.11
CA SER A 278 -11.70 0.67 14.25
C SER A 278 -11.58 1.51 15.51
N TYR A 279 -10.90 2.66 15.46
CA TYR A 279 -10.81 3.58 16.60
C TYR A 279 -12.16 4.04 17.13
N ALA A 280 -13.05 4.48 16.23
CA ALA A 280 -14.39 4.91 16.60
C ALA A 280 -15.21 3.77 17.25
N MET A 281 -15.05 2.55 16.74
CA MET A 281 -15.70 1.36 17.30
C MET A 281 -15.15 0.99 18.68
N GLU A 282 -13.84 1.00 18.87
CA GLU A 282 -13.21 0.73 20.17
C GLU A 282 -13.61 1.76 21.22
N LYS A 283 -13.62 3.05 20.86
CA LYS A 283 -14.10 4.12 21.74
C LYS A 283 -15.57 3.99 22.11
N LYS A 284 -16.41 3.50 21.19
CA LYS A 284 -17.84 3.27 21.43
C LYS A 284 -18.09 2.04 22.31
N LEU A 285 -17.28 0.99 22.16
CA LEU A 285 -17.40 -0.27 22.89
C LEU A 285 -16.78 -0.21 24.30
N ALA A 286 -15.97 0.80 24.61
CA ALA A 286 -15.43 1.02 25.94
C ALA A 286 -16.56 1.25 26.97
N LYS A 287 -16.83 0.20 27.77
CA LYS A 287 -17.91 0.18 28.79
C LYS A 287 -17.48 0.77 30.12
N ASP A 288 -16.25 0.52 30.56
CA ASP A 288 -15.74 1.06 31.82
C ASP A 288 -15.44 2.56 31.66
N PRO A 289 -16.01 3.44 32.51
CA PRO A 289 -15.75 4.87 32.49
C PRO A 289 -14.26 5.22 32.55
N LYS A 290 -13.45 4.41 33.25
CA LYS A 290 -12.00 4.61 33.36
C LYS A 290 -11.31 4.34 32.02
N ASP A 291 -11.64 3.22 31.37
CA ASP A 291 -11.07 2.88 30.06
C ASP A 291 -11.48 3.90 29.00
N ARG A 292 -12.72 4.39 29.06
CA ARG A 292 -13.22 5.44 28.14
C ARG A 292 -12.52 6.78 28.35
N ALA A 293 -12.15 7.12 29.59
CA ALA A 293 -11.42 8.35 29.90
C ALA A 293 -9.98 8.34 29.38
N GLU A 294 -9.35 7.17 29.23
CA GLU A 294 -7.98 7.02 28.69
C GLU A 294 -7.89 7.47 27.21
N PHE A 295 -8.95 7.26 26.43
CA PHE A 295 -8.99 7.64 25.02
C PHE A 295 -8.79 9.14 24.86
N GLY A 296 -7.75 9.51 24.12
CA GLY A 296 -7.44 10.90 23.83
C GLY A 296 -6.79 11.66 24.98
N SER A 297 -6.62 11.08 26.17
CA SER A 297 -5.93 11.69 27.31
C SER A 297 -4.56 11.04 27.55
N THR A 298 -4.50 9.97 28.35
CA THR A 298 -3.29 9.18 28.64
C THR A 298 -2.97 8.16 27.55
N GLY A 299 -3.89 7.93 26.62
CA GLY A 299 -3.81 6.93 25.57
C GLY A 299 -4.42 5.60 25.99
N ALA A 300 -5.44 5.14 25.27
CA ALA A 300 -6.08 3.84 25.51
C ALA A 300 -5.43 2.73 24.69
N ILE A 301 -5.23 1.55 25.29
CA ILE A 301 -4.55 0.44 24.61
C ILE A 301 -5.36 -0.11 23.43
N GLU A 302 -6.69 -0.17 23.53
CA GLU A 302 -7.57 -0.55 22.43
C GLU A 302 -7.54 0.46 21.30
N GLY A 303 -7.29 1.74 21.63
CA GLY A 303 -7.10 2.83 20.68
C GLY A 303 -5.82 2.70 19.84
N VAL A 304 -4.89 1.81 20.22
CA VAL A 304 -3.73 1.41 19.42
C VAL A 304 -3.94 0.01 18.82
N ALA A 305 -4.35 -0.95 19.65
CA ALA A 305 -4.50 -2.35 19.27
C ALA A 305 -5.47 -2.57 18.11
N GLY A 306 -6.68 -1.97 18.17
CA GLY A 306 -7.69 -2.13 17.13
C GLY A 306 -7.24 -1.51 15.79
N PRO A 307 -6.89 -0.21 15.77
CA PRO A 307 -6.42 0.46 14.57
C PRO A 307 -5.19 -0.22 13.95
N GLU A 308 -4.20 -0.64 14.74
CA GLU A 308 -3.01 -1.29 14.20
C GLU A 308 -3.33 -2.66 13.58
N ALA A 309 -4.24 -3.42 14.20
CA ALA A 309 -4.75 -4.65 13.61
C ALA A 309 -5.54 -4.40 12.30
N ALA A 310 -6.37 -3.36 12.26
CA ALA A 310 -7.10 -2.99 11.05
C ALA A 310 -6.15 -2.58 9.92
N ASN A 311 -5.11 -1.82 10.24
CA ASN A 311 -4.08 -1.40 9.31
C ASN A 311 -3.39 -2.61 8.65
N ASN A 312 -2.82 -3.50 9.46
CA ASN A 312 -2.06 -4.64 8.97
C ASN A 312 -2.95 -5.69 8.27
N ALA A 313 -4.18 -5.90 8.74
CA ALA A 313 -5.14 -6.76 8.04
C ALA A 313 -5.49 -6.21 6.65
N THR A 314 -5.67 -4.90 6.52
CA THR A 314 -5.95 -4.23 5.24
C THR A 314 -4.78 -4.41 4.27
N VAL A 315 -3.55 -4.19 4.74
CA VAL A 315 -2.31 -4.33 3.96
C VAL A 315 -2.12 -5.76 3.44
N THR A 316 -2.34 -6.77 4.29
CA THR A 316 -2.24 -8.17 3.86
C THR A 316 -3.35 -8.56 2.90
N ALA A 317 -4.61 -8.17 3.18
CA ALA A 317 -5.74 -8.46 2.31
C ALA A 317 -5.67 -7.72 0.96
N ALA A 318 -4.96 -6.59 0.88
CA ALA A 318 -4.73 -5.85 -0.36
C ALA A 318 -3.96 -6.66 -1.42
N LEU A 319 -3.25 -7.73 -1.02
CA LEU A 319 -2.63 -8.64 -1.98
C LEU A 319 -3.66 -9.48 -2.76
N ILE A 320 -4.87 -9.70 -2.23
CA ILE A 320 -5.91 -10.48 -2.92
C ILE A 320 -6.24 -9.82 -4.28
N PRO A 321 -6.78 -8.59 -4.34
CA PRO A 321 -7.09 -7.95 -5.62
C PRO A 321 -5.85 -7.67 -6.47
N LEU A 322 -4.68 -7.41 -5.86
CA LEU A 322 -3.43 -7.24 -6.60
C LEU A 322 -3.08 -8.52 -7.37
N LEU A 323 -3.03 -9.68 -6.69
CA LEU A 323 -2.62 -10.95 -7.30
C LEU A 323 -3.68 -11.53 -8.22
N THR A 324 -4.96 -11.36 -7.89
CA THR A 324 -6.09 -12.01 -8.58
C THR A 324 -6.70 -11.16 -9.69
N LEU A 325 -6.71 -9.83 -9.55
CA LEU A 325 -7.33 -8.91 -10.51
C LEU A 325 -6.31 -8.01 -11.20
N GLY A 326 -5.08 -7.92 -10.68
CA GLY A 326 -4.09 -6.96 -11.17
C GLY A 326 -4.44 -5.52 -10.83
N ILE A 327 -5.27 -5.29 -9.80
CA ILE A 327 -5.77 -3.97 -9.43
C ILE A 327 -5.18 -3.58 -8.07
N PRO A 328 -4.41 -2.48 -7.99
CA PRO A 328 -3.87 -2.00 -6.73
C PRO A 328 -4.97 -1.33 -5.90
N THR A 329 -4.90 -1.51 -4.57
CA THR A 329 -5.86 -0.92 -3.63
C THR A 329 -5.24 0.13 -2.71
N SER A 330 -3.92 0.31 -2.78
CA SER A 330 -3.11 1.26 -2.02
C SER A 330 -1.93 1.76 -2.86
N ASN A 331 -1.26 2.82 -2.40
CA ASN A 331 -0.07 3.37 -3.06
C ASN A 331 1.02 2.31 -3.20
N THR A 332 1.26 1.56 -2.13
CA THR A 332 2.31 0.53 -2.10
C THR A 332 1.97 -0.65 -2.99
N THR A 333 0.70 -1.07 -3.06
CA THR A 333 0.30 -2.13 -4.00
C THR A 333 0.39 -1.69 -5.46
N ALA A 334 0.25 -0.39 -5.77
CA ALA A 334 0.52 0.14 -7.10
C ALA A 334 2.02 0.03 -7.47
N ILE A 335 2.92 0.30 -6.52
CA ILE A 335 4.36 0.10 -6.74
C ILE A 335 4.69 -1.39 -6.89
N LEU A 336 4.09 -2.25 -6.06
CA LEU A 336 4.25 -3.71 -6.20
C LEU A 336 3.75 -4.21 -7.55
N LEU A 337 2.62 -3.70 -8.06
CA LEU A 337 2.13 -4.02 -9.40
C LEU A 337 3.16 -3.62 -10.48
N GLY A 338 3.75 -2.43 -10.36
CA GLY A 338 4.83 -1.99 -11.23
C GLY A 338 6.07 -2.89 -11.13
N ALA A 339 6.40 -3.39 -9.92
CA ALA A 339 7.47 -4.36 -9.73
C ALA A 339 7.18 -5.67 -10.46
N PHE A 340 5.99 -6.27 -10.30
CA PHE A 340 5.61 -7.47 -11.05
C PHE A 340 5.80 -7.27 -12.56
N GLN A 341 5.32 -6.14 -13.10
CA GLN A 341 5.44 -5.81 -14.53
C GLN A 341 6.89 -5.64 -14.98
N ASN A 342 7.76 -5.05 -14.15
CA ASN A 342 9.19 -4.93 -14.43
C ASN A 342 9.87 -6.30 -14.58
N TYR A 343 9.41 -7.32 -13.85
CA TYR A 343 9.83 -8.71 -14.00
C TYR A 343 9.10 -9.48 -15.10
N GLY A 344 8.28 -8.80 -15.92
CA GLY A 344 7.49 -9.44 -16.97
C GLY A 344 6.34 -10.31 -16.46
N ILE A 345 5.99 -10.17 -15.18
CA ILE A 345 4.84 -10.86 -14.59
C ILE A 345 3.65 -9.91 -14.61
N GLN A 346 2.53 -10.38 -15.17
CA GLN A 346 1.28 -9.64 -15.15
C GLN A 346 0.35 -10.25 -14.10
N PRO A 347 0.13 -9.58 -12.95
CA PRO A 347 -0.85 -10.03 -11.98
C PRO A 347 -2.26 -10.01 -12.57
N GLY A 348 -3.09 -10.93 -12.10
CA GLY A 348 -4.42 -11.17 -12.67
C GLY A 348 -4.85 -12.62 -12.49
N PRO A 349 -5.99 -13.01 -13.06
CA PRO A 349 -6.63 -14.30 -12.75
C PRO A 349 -5.78 -15.48 -13.17
N GLN A 350 -5.05 -15.31 -14.28
CA GLN A 350 -4.17 -16.33 -14.83
C GLN A 350 -2.89 -16.50 -14.01
N LEU A 351 -2.56 -15.60 -13.09
CA LEU A 351 -1.35 -15.72 -12.29
C LEU A 351 -1.31 -17.02 -11.47
N PHE A 352 -2.47 -17.45 -10.97
CA PHE A 352 -2.62 -18.71 -10.22
C PHE A 352 -2.51 -19.97 -11.11
N THR A 353 -2.55 -19.83 -12.43
CA THR A 353 -2.36 -20.93 -13.40
C THR A 353 -0.97 -20.87 -14.04
N THR A 354 -0.54 -19.70 -14.53
CA THR A 354 0.74 -19.50 -15.24
C THR A 354 1.94 -19.45 -14.31
N SER A 355 1.76 -18.98 -13.07
CA SER A 355 2.84 -18.72 -12.12
C SER A 355 2.48 -19.21 -10.71
N ALA A 356 1.73 -20.31 -10.62
CA ALA A 356 1.22 -20.87 -9.38
C ALA A 356 2.31 -21.05 -8.30
N ALA A 357 3.48 -21.59 -8.68
CA ALA A 357 4.59 -21.79 -7.76
C ALA A 357 5.06 -20.48 -7.10
N LEU A 358 5.16 -19.39 -7.88
CA LEU A 358 5.53 -18.07 -7.36
C LEU A 358 4.45 -17.53 -6.42
N VAL A 359 3.18 -17.64 -6.79
CA VAL A 359 2.07 -17.13 -5.97
C VAL A 359 2.01 -17.86 -4.63
N TRP A 360 2.10 -19.18 -4.64
CA TRP A 360 2.06 -19.97 -3.40
C TRP A 360 3.32 -19.77 -2.57
N ALA A 361 4.49 -19.60 -3.18
CA ALA A 361 5.71 -19.22 -2.46
C ALA A 361 5.58 -17.84 -1.82
N LEU A 362 4.98 -16.87 -2.52
CA LEU A 362 4.69 -15.54 -2.00
C LEU A 362 3.75 -15.62 -0.80
N ILE A 363 2.61 -16.32 -0.92
CA ILE A 363 1.65 -16.51 0.18
C ILE A 363 2.31 -17.22 1.36
N ALA A 364 3.10 -18.27 1.13
CA ALA A 364 3.84 -18.96 2.17
C ALA A 364 4.85 -18.02 2.87
N SER A 365 5.52 -17.15 2.10
CA SER A 365 6.44 -16.16 2.65
C SER A 365 5.75 -15.14 3.55
N LEU A 366 4.44 -14.88 3.38
CA LEU A 366 3.68 -14.00 4.28
C LEU A 366 3.65 -14.57 5.69
N TYR A 367 3.49 -15.89 5.85
CA TYR A 367 3.54 -16.53 7.17
C TYR A 367 4.93 -16.43 7.80
N ILE A 368 5.97 -16.73 7.00
CA ILE A 368 7.37 -16.69 7.45
C ILE A 368 7.76 -15.25 7.84
N GLY A 369 7.50 -14.30 6.95
CA GLY A 369 7.78 -12.88 7.13
C GLY A 369 7.06 -12.30 8.33
N ASN A 370 5.80 -12.69 8.58
CA ASN A 370 5.06 -12.21 9.74
C ASN A 370 5.70 -12.65 11.07
N VAL A 371 6.17 -13.90 11.15
CA VAL A 371 6.94 -14.40 12.31
C VAL A 371 8.28 -13.66 12.42
N MET A 372 9.01 -13.48 11.31
CA MET A 372 10.26 -12.73 11.29
C MET A 372 10.07 -11.29 11.77
N LEU A 373 9.00 -10.62 11.35
CA LEU A 373 8.69 -9.25 11.75
C LEU A 373 8.37 -9.14 13.22
N LEU A 374 7.68 -10.11 13.82
CA LEU A 374 7.46 -10.15 15.25
C LEU A 374 8.81 -10.22 16.01
N VAL A 375 9.74 -11.07 15.55
CA VAL A 375 11.08 -11.23 16.12
C VAL A 375 11.96 -10.00 15.90
N LEU A 376 11.86 -9.34 14.74
CA LEU A 376 12.59 -8.11 14.45
C LEU A 376 12.03 -6.93 15.24
N ASN A 377 10.72 -6.81 15.40
CA ASN A 377 10.12 -5.62 15.99
C ASN A 377 10.07 -5.66 17.51
N LEU A 378 9.77 -6.78 18.17
CA LEU A 378 9.66 -6.83 19.65
C LEU A 378 11.04 -6.86 20.35
N PRO A 379 11.92 -7.86 20.12
CA PRO A 379 13.27 -7.87 20.68
C PRO A 379 14.14 -6.68 20.27
N MET A 380 14.08 -6.25 19.01
CA MET A 380 14.99 -5.23 18.48
C MET A 380 14.44 -3.81 18.51
N VAL A 381 13.34 -3.51 19.24
CA VAL A 381 12.84 -2.13 19.43
C VAL A 381 13.98 -1.17 19.75
N GLY A 382 14.88 -1.54 20.66
CA GLY A 382 15.99 -0.67 21.06
C GLY A 382 16.96 -0.31 19.92
N LEU A 383 17.11 -1.19 18.92
CA LEU A 383 17.88 -0.91 17.71
C LEU A 383 17.14 0.10 16.83
N TRP A 384 15.86 -0.11 16.59
CA TRP A 384 15.00 0.78 15.80
C TRP A 384 14.91 2.17 16.41
N VAL A 385 14.83 2.27 17.74
CA VAL A 385 14.87 3.56 18.46
C VAL A 385 16.19 4.30 18.26
N LYS A 386 17.33 3.59 18.13
CA LYS A 386 18.60 4.25 17.79
C LYS A 386 18.61 4.76 16.36
N LEU A 387 17.93 4.07 15.45
CA LEU A 387 17.81 4.46 14.05
C LEU A 387 17.06 5.80 13.89
N LEU A 388 16.12 6.10 14.78
CA LEU A 388 15.46 7.42 14.89
C LEU A 388 16.43 8.58 15.18
N LYS A 389 17.66 8.30 15.62
CA LYS A 389 18.69 9.33 15.90
C LYS A 389 19.55 9.65 14.68
N ILE A 390 19.37 8.95 13.56
CA ILE A 390 20.06 9.28 12.32
C ILE A 390 19.60 10.68 11.89
N PRO A 391 20.51 11.63 11.64
CA PRO A 391 20.09 12.97 11.28
C PRO A 391 19.46 12.97 9.88
N LYS A 392 18.34 13.69 9.74
CA LYS A 392 17.55 13.77 8.50
C LYS A 392 18.36 14.10 7.24
N PRO A 393 19.37 15.02 7.26
CA PRO A 393 20.13 15.34 6.06
C PRO A 393 20.86 14.15 5.44
N GLN A 394 21.50 13.30 6.26
CA GLN A 394 22.23 12.12 5.79
C GLN A 394 21.26 11.09 5.19
N LEU A 395 20.08 10.94 5.79
CA LEU A 395 19.05 10.06 5.28
C LEU A 395 18.56 10.51 3.90
N TYR A 396 18.20 11.79 3.77
CA TYR A 396 17.74 12.38 2.52
C TYR A 396 18.79 12.31 1.42
N ALA A 397 20.07 12.58 1.75
CA ALA A 397 21.17 12.39 0.81
C ALA A 397 21.29 10.93 0.36
N GLY A 398 21.21 9.98 1.29
CA GLY A 398 21.22 8.55 0.98
C GLY A 398 20.09 8.15 0.02
N ILE A 399 18.87 8.63 0.28
CA ILE A 399 17.71 8.37 -0.58
C ILE A 399 17.94 8.86 -2.01
N LEU A 400 18.42 10.09 -2.17
CA LEU A 400 18.69 10.65 -3.50
C LEU A 400 19.79 9.90 -4.24
N ILE A 401 20.83 9.47 -3.53
CA ILE A 401 21.91 8.64 -4.10
C ILE A 401 21.33 7.31 -4.59
N PHE A 402 20.59 6.58 -3.74
CA PHE A 402 19.99 5.30 -4.14
C PHE A 402 18.97 5.45 -5.26
N ALA A 403 18.15 6.51 -5.25
CA ALA A 403 17.21 6.81 -6.33
C ALA A 403 17.92 7.07 -7.67
N THR A 404 19.01 7.85 -7.65
CA THR A 404 19.79 8.18 -8.85
C THR A 404 20.52 6.96 -9.39
N VAL A 405 21.22 6.22 -8.53
CA VAL A 405 21.94 5.00 -8.91
C VAL A 405 20.96 3.94 -9.39
N GLY A 406 19.82 3.83 -8.71
CA GLY A 406 18.73 2.91 -9.06
C GLY A 406 18.18 3.19 -10.46
N ALA A 407 17.75 4.43 -10.73
CA ALA A 407 17.21 4.80 -12.04
C ALA A 407 18.24 4.64 -13.16
N TYR A 408 19.50 5.05 -12.93
CA TYR A 408 20.56 4.84 -13.92
C TYR A 408 20.87 3.37 -14.16
N GLY A 409 20.80 2.54 -13.12
CA GLY A 409 21.09 1.10 -13.21
C GLY A 409 20.13 0.31 -14.09
N MET A 410 18.92 0.82 -14.35
CA MET A 410 17.88 0.11 -15.12
C MET A 410 18.15 0.15 -16.63
N ARG A 411 18.32 1.36 -17.19
CA ARG A 411 18.48 1.58 -18.63
C ARG A 411 19.80 2.24 -19.03
N GLN A 412 20.67 2.55 -18.06
CA GLN A 412 21.95 3.25 -18.28
C GLN A 412 21.80 4.55 -19.08
N SER A 413 20.66 5.22 -18.90
CA SER A 413 20.28 6.41 -19.66
C SER A 413 20.41 7.67 -18.81
N ALA A 414 21.10 8.67 -19.34
CA ALA A 414 21.15 10.00 -18.72
C ALA A 414 19.80 10.72 -18.84
N PHE A 415 19.02 10.43 -19.90
CA PHE A 415 17.69 11.00 -20.10
C PHE A 415 16.75 10.61 -18.95
N ASP A 416 16.81 9.35 -18.52
CA ASP A 416 16.04 8.85 -17.38
C ASP A 416 16.38 9.56 -16.07
N LEU A 417 17.62 10.04 -15.90
CA LEU A 417 17.98 10.83 -14.73
C LEU A 417 17.33 12.21 -14.75
N PHE A 418 17.32 12.90 -15.89
CA PHE A 418 16.60 14.17 -16.02
C PHE A 418 15.10 13.99 -15.82
N LEU A 419 14.54 12.90 -16.36
CA LEU A 419 13.14 12.57 -16.20
C LEU A 419 12.80 12.26 -14.74
N LEU A 420 13.65 11.51 -14.03
CA LEU A 420 13.50 11.19 -12.61
C LEU A 420 13.37 12.46 -11.77
N TYR A 421 14.30 13.40 -11.93
CA TYR A 421 14.29 14.66 -11.18
C TYR A 421 13.16 15.59 -11.64
N GLY A 422 12.81 15.59 -12.93
CA GLY A 422 11.65 16.33 -13.44
C GLY A 422 10.33 15.84 -12.84
N ILE A 423 10.14 14.53 -12.76
CA ILE A 423 8.98 13.90 -12.09
C ILE A 423 9.04 14.16 -10.57
N GLY A 424 10.23 14.13 -9.97
CA GLY A 424 10.43 14.51 -8.58
C GLY A 424 9.94 15.93 -8.29
N LEU A 425 10.29 16.90 -9.13
CA LEU A 425 9.80 18.28 -9.03
C LEU A 425 8.29 18.37 -9.24
N LEU A 426 7.74 17.64 -10.21
CA LEU A 426 6.28 17.54 -10.38
C LEU A 426 5.61 17.01 -9.11
N GLY A 427 6.18 15.98 -8.49
CA GLY A 427 5.70 15.43 -7.22
C GLY A 427 5.74 16.44 -6.07
N VAL A 428 6.79 17.28 -5.99
CA VAL A 428 6.85 18.38 -5.01
C VAL A 428 5.70 19.37 -5.23
N VAL A 429 5.44 19.76 -6.48
CA VAL A 429 4.34 20.67 -6.83
C VAL A 429 3.00 20.03 -6.47
N MET A 430 2.78 18.77 -6.84
CA MET A 430 1.58 18.02 -6.51
C MET A 430 1.33 18.01 -5.00
N ARG A 431 2.35 17.64 -4.21
CA ARG A 431 2.25 17.60 -2.76
C ARG A 431 1.98 18.97 -2.16
N ARG A 432 2.64 20.02 -2.66
CA ARG A 432 2.43 21.40 -2.21
C ARG A 432 1.00 21.88 -2.38
N PHE A 433 0.30 21.42 -3.42
CA PHE A 433 -1.09 21.77 -3.71
C PHE A 433 -2.09 20.65 -3.33
N ASP A 434 -1.68 19.68 -2.51
CA ASP A 434 -2.41 18.46 -2.12
C ASP A 434 -3.09 17.70 -3.29
N PHE A 435 -2.40 17.56 -4.42
CA PHE A 435 -2.75 16.57 -5.42
C PHE A 435 -2.20 15.21 -4.99
N PRO A 436 -3.04 14.17 -4.88
CA PRO A 436 -2.58 12.83 -4.55
C PRO A 436 -1.73 12.28 -5.69
N THR A 437 -0.56 11.71 -5.38
CA THR A 437 0.35 11.13 -6.39
C THR A 437 -0.05 9.72 -6.80
N ALA A 438 -0.76 8.99 -5.94
CA ALA A 438 -1.17 7.61 -6.21
C ALA A 438 -2.07 7.43 -7.45
N PRO A 439 -3.07 8.29 -7.72
CA PRO A 439 -3.81 8.23 -8.97
C PRO A 439 -2.94 8.37 -10.23
N VAL A 440 -1.80 9.07 -10.18
CA VAL A 440 -0.87 9.16 -11.32
C VAL A 440 -0.31 7.77 -11.65
N VAL A 441 0.23 7.08 -10.65
CA VAL A 441 0.79 5.73 -10.82
C VAL A 441 -0.29 4.74 -11.25
N VAL A 442 -1.47 4.80 -10.64
CA VAL A 442 -2.60 3.93 -11.01
C VAL A 442 -3.05 4.20 -12.46
N GLY A 443 -3.18 5.46 -12.86
CA GLY A 443 -3.52 5.84 -14.23
C GLY A 443 -2.46 5.40 -15.23
N MET A 444 -1.19 5.53 -14.86
CA MET A 444 -0.07 5.12 -15.73
C MET A 444 -0.02 3.62 -15.96
N ILE A 445 -0.29 2.82 -14.92
CA ILE A 445 -0.26 1.35 -15.01
C ILE A 445 -1.52 0.80 -15.65
N LEU A 446 -2.70 1.17 -15.12
CA LEU A 446 -3.96 0.61 -15.56
C LEU A 446 -4.51 1.31 -16.80
N GLY A 447 -4.04 2.49 -17.17
CA GLY A 447 -4.51 3.24 -18.34
C GLY A 447 -4.37 2.47 -19.66
N PRO A 448 -3.15 2.04 -20.02
CA PRO A 448 -2.93 1.24 -21.23
C PRO A 448 -3.73 -0.07 -21.22
N LEU A 449 -3.82 -0.72 -20.05
CA LEU A 449 -4.62 -1.93 -19.87
C LEU A 449 -6.12 -1.66 -20.05
N ALA A 450 -6.64 -0.56 -19.51
CA ALA A 450 -8.03 -0.16 -19.64
C ALA A 450 -8.35 0.19 -21.10
N GLU A 451 -7.45 0.89 -21.80
CA GLU A 451 -7.60 1.17 -23.22
C GLU A 451 -7.65 -0.11 -24.05
N ALA A 452 -6.76 -1.07 -23.78
CA ALA A 452 -6.74 -2.35 -24.47
C ALA A 452 -8.04 -3.14 -24.23
N GLN A 453 -8.52 -3.20 -22.98
CA GLN A 453 -9.76 -3.91 -22.64
C GLN A 453 -11.00 -3.20 -23.20
N LEU A 454 -11.01 -1.87 -23.25
CA LEU A 454 -12.05 -1.09 -23.93
C LEU A 454 -12.10 -1.44 -25.42
N ARG A 455 -10.95 -1.43 -26.10
CA ARG A 455 -10.88 -1.75 -27.55
C ARG A 455 -11.31 -3.19 -27.82
N ASN A 456 -10.88 -4.14 -26.98
CA ASN A 456 -11.32 -5.53 -27.06
C ASN A 456 -12.83 -5.68 -26.82
N ALA A 457 -13.38 -4.98 -25.80
CA ALA A 457 -14.81 -4.99 -25.51
C ALA A 457 -15.63 -4.41 -26.67
N MET A 458 -15.20 -3.28 -27.23
CA MET A 458 -15.87 -2.66 -28.37
C MET A 458 -15.79 -3.53 -29.63
N SER A 459 -14.68 -4.25 -29.84
CA SER A 459 -14.55 -5.22 -30.93
C SER A 459 -15.55 -6.38 -30.78
N ILE A 460 -15.67 -6.94 -29.56
CA ILE A 460 -16.68 -7.96 -29.24
C ILE A 460 -18.11 -7.43 -29.44
N GLY A 461 -18.35 -6.16 -29.11
CA GLY A 461 -19.62 -5.49 -29.33
C GLY A 461 -19.86 -5.03 -30.76
N GLU A 462 -18.98 -5.38 -31.72
CA GLU A 462 -19.04 -4.94 -33.12
C GLU A 462 -19.14 -3.40 -33.27
N GLY A 463 -18.44 -2.68 -32.38
CA GLY A 463 -18.45 -1.21 -32.31
C GLY A 463 -19.58 -0.63 -31.44
N SER A 464 -20.46 -1.46 -30.87
CA SER A 464 -21.55 -1.01 -30.00
C SER A 464 -21.18 -1.03 -28.51
N ALA A 465 -21.37 0.11 -27.84
CA ALA A 465 -21.23 0.21 -26.38
C ALA A 465 -22.33 -0.56 -25.60
N VAL A 466 -23.32 -1.13 -26.29
CA VAL A 466 -24.36 -1.98 -25.67
C VAL A 466 -23.75 -3.22 -25.02
N VAL A 467 -22.55 -3.66 -25.44
CA VAL A 467 -21.82 -4.79 -24.85
C VAL A 467 -21.63 -4.67 -23.33
N PHE A 468 -21.49 -3.45 -22.81
CA PHE A 468 -21.35 -3.19 -21.36
C PHE A 468 -22.65 -3.40 -20.58
N PHE A 469 -23.80 -3.44 -21.26
CA PHE A 469 -25.12 -3.65 -20.65
C PHE A 469 -25.70 -5.04 -20.93
N GLN A 470 -25.04 -5.86 -21.74
CA GLN A 470 -25.52 -7.21 -22.08
C GLN A 470 -25.19 -8.26 -21.02
N ARG A 471 -24.13 -8.02 -20.23
CA ARG A 471 -23.63 -8.99 -19.24
C ARG A 471 -24.04 -8.61 -17.82
N PRO A 472 -24.58 -9.55 -17.01
CA PRO A 472 -25.00 -9.27 -15.63
C PRO A 472 -23.89 -8.70 -14.74
N MET A 473 -22.66 -9.18 -14.91
CA MET A 473 -21.51 -8.69 -14.14
C MET A 473 -21.13 -7.25 -14.52
N SER A 474 -21.15 -6.94 -15.81
CA SER A 474 -20.91 -5.57 -16.28
C SER A 474 -21.97 -4.60 -15.75
N ILE A 475 -23.26 -4.97 -15.78
CA ILE A 475 -24.33 -4.17 -15.17
C ILE A 475 -24.08 -3.97 -13.67
N THR A 476 -23.72 -5.03 -12.94
CA THR A 476 -23.43 -4.94 -11.50
C THR A 476 -22.29 -3.96 -11.22
N LEU A 477 -21.20 -4.03 -12.00
CA LEU A 477 -20.08 -3.10 -11.88
C LEU A 477 -20.49 -1.66 -12.20
N ILE A 478 -21.29 -1.43 -13.24
CA ILE A 478 -21.83 -0.11 -13.57
C ILE A 478 -22.65 0.44 -12.39
N VAL A 479 -23.55 -0.37 -11.81
CA VAL A 479 -24.35 0.04 -10.65
C VAL A 479 -23.45 0.41 -9.47
N ILE A 480 -22.39 -0.36 -9.21
CA ILE A 480 -21.43 -0.06 -8.14
C ILE A 480 -20.70 1.26 -8.43
N ILE A 481 -20.17 1.46 -9.65
CA ILE A 481 -19.46 2.68 -10.05
C ILE A 481 -20.38 3.91 -9.89
N VAL A 482 -21.60 3.82 -10.41
CA VAL A 482 -22.60 4.90 -10.28
C VAL A 482 -22.92 5.15 -8.81
N SER A 483 -23.09 4.10 -8.01
CA SER A 483 -23.36 4.22 -6.57
C SER A 483 -22.22 4.93 -5.85
N VAL A 484 -20.96 4.57 -6.12
CA VAL A 484 -19.77 5.22 -5.53
C VAL A 484 -19.70 6.69 -5.91
N LEU A 485 -20.05 7.06 -7.14
CA LEU A 485 -19.99 8.45 -7.61
C LEU A 485 -21.16 9.31 -7.10
N VAL A 486 -22.34 8.72 -6.94
CA VAL A 486 -23.60 9.43 -6.66
C VAL A 486 -23.96 9.43 -5.18
N LEU A 487 -23.80 8.31 -4.46
CA LEU A 487 -24.20 8.19 -3.05
C LEU A 487 -23.54 9.24 -2.14
N PRO A 488 -22.22 9.53 -2.23
CA PRO A 488 -21.61 10.54 -1.37
C PRO A 488 -22.17 11.94 -1.62
N ARG A 489 -22.55 12.26 -2.87
CA ARG A 489 -23.12 13.55 -3.26
C ARG A 489 -24.56 13.68 -2.80
N LEU A 490 -25.36 12.63 -2.93
CA LEU A 490 -26.74 12.59 -2.43
C LEU A 490 -26.77 12.63 -0.90
N ALA A 491 -25.90 11.88 -0.21
CA ALA A 491 -25.78 11.90 1.24
C ALA A 491 -25.37 13.28 1.77
N ARG A 492 -24.57 14.05 1.03
CA ARG A 492 -24.24 15.44 1.37
C ARG A 492 -25.43 16.40 1.16
N TYR A 493 -26.30 16.11 0.18
CA TYR A 493 -27.50 16.91 -0.07
C TYR A 493 -28.64 16.60 0.91
N TRP A 494 -28.72 15.37 1.40
CA TRP A 494 -29.74 14.88 2.35
C TRP A 494 -29.28 14.83 3.80
N GLY A 495 -27.98 14.95 4.08
CA GLY A 495 -27.45 15.08 5.42
C GLY A 495 -27.96 16.37 6.08
N PRO A 496 -28.26 16.37 7.39
CA PRO A 496 -28.68 17.59 8.07
C PRO A 496 -27.61 18.65 7.84
N ARG A 497 -28.00 19.78 7.23
CA ARG A 497 -27.18 21.00 7.20
C ARG A 497 -26.82 21.30 8.65
N LYS A 498 -25.64 20.88 9.10
CA LYS A 498 -25.05 21.45 10.31
C LYS A 498 -24.85 22.91 9.98
N LEU A 499 -25.75 23.73 10.52
CA LEU A 499 -25.64 25.18 10.59
C LEU A 499 -24.21 25.49 11.02
N ALA A 500 -23.46 26.12 10.12
CA ALA A 500 -22.24 26.79 10.49
C ALA A 500 -22.64 27.92 11.44
N ALA A 501 -22.24 27.79 12.70
CA ALA A 501 -22.20 28.86 13.69
C ALA A 501 -20.81 28.79 14.34
#